data_AF-A0A352MUY2-F1
#
_entry.id   AF-A0A352MUY2-F1
#
_cell.length_a   1.000
_cell.length_b   1.000
_cell.length_c   1.000
_cell.angle_alpha   90.00
_cell.angle_beta   90.00
_cell.angle_gamma   90.00
#
_symmetry.space_group_name_H-M   'P 1'
#
loop_
_entity.id
_entity.type
_entity.pdbx_description
1 polymer ?
#
loop_
_entity_poly.entity_id
_entity_poly.type
_entity_poly.pdbx_seq_one_letter_code
_entity_poly.pdbx_strand_id
1 'polypeptide(L)'
;MNTRKYIDNLGGKLNTVGNNIKIAREKNNLSRQTVSDQLMILGIDISSQSIFDIETGSRTVIDYELCAFAKILDTTTDALLKDFRTYLDKI
;
A
#
# COMPACT_ATOMS: atom_id res chain seq x y z
N MET A 1 -11.74 3.47 27.24
CA MET A 1 -10.76 2.50 26.72
C MET A 1 -10.39 2.98 25.32
N ASN A 2 -9.18 3.50 25.12
CA ASN A 2 -8.83 4.22 23.88
C ASN A 2 -8.50 3.20 22.78
N THR A 3 -9.47 2.92 21.91
CA THR A 3 -9.56 1.73 21.04
C THR A 3 -8.62 1.75 19.83
N ARG A 4 -7.68 2.72 19.72
CA ARG A 4 -6.84 2.93 18.53
C ARG A 4 -5.35 3.15 18.83
N LYS A 5 -4.79 2.44 19.82
CA LYS A 5 -3.34 2.48 20.17
C LYS A 5 -2.38 2.24 18.99
N TYR A 6 -2.83 1.57 17.93
CA TYR A 6 -2.03 1.30 16.74
C TYR A 6 -1.78 2.56 15.88
N ILE A 7 -2.69 3.55 15.91
CA ILE A 7 -2.57 4.76 15.09
C ILE A 7 -1.38 5.61 15.54
N ASP A 8 -1.18 5.77 16.85
CA ASP A 8 -0.04 6.50 17.39
C ASP A 8 1.30 5.83 17.04
N ASN A 9 1.33 4.50 17.02
CA ASN A 9 2.51 3.70 16.66
C ASN A 9 2.79 3.66 15.15
N LEU A 10 1.78 3.92 14.31
CA LEU A 10 1.89 4.01 12.86
C LEU A 10 2.01 5.47 12.37
N GLY A 11 2.33 6.41 13.28
CA GLY A 11 2.56 7.80 12.94
C GLY A 11 1.30 8.55 12.50
N GLY A 12 0.14 8.20 13.06
CA GLY A 12 -1.13 8.86 12.76
C GLY A 12 -1.81 8.40 11.46
N LYS A 13 -1.25 7.42 10.75
CA LYS A 13 -1.77 6.95 9.46
C LYS A 13 -2.58 5.68 9.61
N LEU A 14 -3.77 5.68 9.00
CA LEU A 14 -4.66 4.51 8.92
C LEU A 14 -4.14 3.44 7.94
N ASN A 15 -3.30 3.83 6.98
CA ASN A 15 -2.82 2.96 5.92
C ASN A 15 -1.33 2.63 6.09
N THR A 16 -1.03 1.36 6.40
CA THR A 16 0.34 0.85 6.54
C THR A 16 0.98 0.44 5.23
N VAL A 17 0.19 0.19 4.17
CA VAL A 17 0.71 -0.35 2.92
C VAL A 17 1.22 0.73 1.97
N GLY A 18 0.72 1.97 2.09
CA GLY A 18 1.03 3.05 1.14
C GLY A 18 2.53 3.35 1.00
N ASN A 19 3.26 3.42 2.12
CA ASN A 19 4.69 3.65 2.10
C ASN A 19 5.46 2.47 1.48
N ASN A 20 5.05 1.23 1.80
CA ASN A 20 5.67 0.03 1.26
C ASN A 20 5.42 -0.11 -0.26
N ILE A 21 4.21 0.25 -0.72
CA ILE A 21 3.88 0.35 -2.15
C ILE A 21 4.80 1.36 -2.84
N LYS A 22 4.98 2.55 -2.25
CA LYS A 22 5.89 3.58 -2.80
C LYS A 22 7.32 3.05 -2.94
N ILE A 23 7.86 2.45 -1.88
CA ILE A 23 9.22 1.90 -1.86
C ILE A 23 9.38 0.80 -2.91
N ALA A 24 8.42 -0.13 -2.99
CA ALA A 24 8.45 -1.21 -3.97
C ALA A 24 8.34 -0.67 -5.41
N ARG A 25 7.50 0.34 -5.65
CA ARG A 25 7.37 1.01 -6.95
C ARG A 25 8.69 1.67 -7.38
N GLU A 26 9.32 2.41 -6.47
CA GLU A 26 10.60 3.09 -6.74
C GLU A 26 11.74 2.09 -6.96
N LYS A 27 11.76 0.97 -6.20
CA LYS A 27 12.71 -0.12 -6.41
C LYS A 27 12.59 -0.76 -7.80
N ASN A 28 11.37 -0.84 -8.33
CA ASN A 28 11.08 -1.35 -9.67
C ASN A 28 11.22 -0.27 -10.77
N ASN A 29 11.62 0.96 -10.43
CA ASN A 29 11.71 2.10 -11.36
C ASN A 29 10.40 2.40 -12.11
N LEU A 30 9.26 2.11 -11.48
CA LEU A 30 7.94 2.33 -12.09
C LEU A 30 7.41 3.73 -11.75
N SER A 31 6.84 4.41 -12.74
CA SER A 31 6.07 5.62 -12.46
C SER A 31 4.68 5.24 -11.91
N ARG A 32 3.99 6.18 -11.25
CA ARG A 32 2.59 5.95 -10.82
C ARG A 32 1.68 5.69 -12.01
N GLN A 33 1.92 6.38 -13.13
CA GLN A 33 1.16 6.15 -14.36
C GLN A 33 1.36 4.73 -14.87
N THR A 34 2.61 4.25 -14.88
CA THR A 34 2.93 2.87 -15.30
C THR A 34 2.25 1.83 -14.43
N VAL A 35 2.15 2.06 -13.12
CA VAL A 35 1.42 1.16 -12.21
C VAL A 35 -0.09 1.21 -12.48
N SER A 36 -0.65 2.40 -12.72
CA SER A 36 -2.06 2.60 -13.11
C SER A 36 -2.40 1.82 -14.39
N ASP A 37 -1.56 1.95 -15.42
CA ASP A 37 -1.75 1.25 -16.69
C ASP A 37 -1.70 -0.28 -16.52
N GLN A 38 -0.76 -0.78 -15.70
CA GLN A 38 -0.67 -2.21 -15.40
C GLN A 38 -1.87 -2.73 -14.59
N LEU A 39 -2.37 -1.95 -13.63
CA LEU A 39 -3.56 -2.30 -12.87
C LEU A 39 -4.79 -2.37 -13.79
N MET A 40 -4.90 -1.42 -14.71
CA MET A 40 -5.98 -1.40 -15.71
C MET A 40 -5.95 -2.66 -16.59
N ILE A 41 -4.77 -3.13 -17.01
CA ILE A 41 -4.62 -4.40 -17.76
C ILE A 41 -5.14 -5.60 -16.95
N LEU A 42 -5.03 -5.57 -15.62
CA LEU A 42 -5.59 -6.59 -14.74
C LEU A 42 -7.09 -6.40 -14.46
N GLY A 43 -7.74 -5.41 -15.08
CA GLY A 43 -9.15 -5.07 -14.87
C GLY A 43 -9.42 -4.24 -13.63
N ILE A 44 -8.38 -3.60 -13.06
CA ILE A 44 -8.48 -2.80 -11.83
C ILE A 44 -8.26 -1.34 -12.18
N ASP A 45 -9.34 -0.56 -12.16
CA ASP A 45 -9.30 0.86 -12.48
C ASP A 45 -8.85 1.69 -11.27
N ILE A 46 -7.54 1.99 -11.23
CA ILE A 46 -6.94 2.89 -10.25
C ILE A 46 -6.10 3.92 -10.99
N SER A 47 -6.47 5.20 -10.87
CA SER A 47 -5.74 6.30 -11.49
C SER A 47 -4.38 6.56 -10.82
N SER A 48 -3.47 7.22 -11.55
CA SER A 48 -2.17 7.65 -10.99
C SER A 48 -2.31 8.61 -9.80
N GLN A 49 -3.37 9.42 -9.76
CA GLN A 49 -3.71 10.25 -8.60
C GLN A 49 -4.15 9.39 -7.41
N SER A 50 -4.99 8.38 -7.63
CA SER A 50 -5.40 7.45 -6.56
C SER A 50 -4.22 6.67 -5.98
N ILE A 51 -3.21 6.33 -6.81
CA ILE A 51 -1.95 5.74 -6.33
C ILE A 51 -1.19 6.72 -5.45
N PHE A 52 -1.11 8.00 -5.82
CA PHE A 52 -0.51 9.03 -4.95
C PHE A 52 -1.24 9.16 -3.61
N ASP A 53 -2.58 9.14 -3.63
CA ASP A 53 -3.39 9.21 -2.42
C ASP A 53 -3.18 7.97 -1.53
N ILE A 54 -3.00 6.79 -2.13
CA ILE A 54 -2.60 5.56 -1.42
C ILE A 54 -1.22 5.73 -0.79
N GLU A 55 -0.22 6.17 -1.56
CA GLU A 55 1.17 6.32 -1.09
C GLU A 55 1.30 7.35 0.05
N THR A 56 0.50 8.40 0.02
CA THR A 56 0.49 9.45 1.05
C THR A 56 -0.34 9.06 2.28
N GLY A 57 -1.27 8.11 2.12
CA GLY A 57 -2.14 7.58 3.18
C GLY A 57 -3.52 8.22 3.23
N SER A 58 -3.88 9.04 2.23
CA SER A 58 -5.19 9.69 2.09
C SER A 58 -6.28 8.72 1.58
N ARG A 59 -5.88 7.63 0.91
CA ARG A 59 -6.77 6.56 0.46
C ARG A 59 -6.27 5.20 0.99
N THR A 60 -7.19 4.35 1.42
CA THR A 60 -6.90 2.97 1.79
C THR A 60 -6.85 2.05 0.56
N VAL A 61 -6.22 0.89 0.70
CA VAL A 61 -6.16 -0.15 -0.34
C VAL A 61 -7.09 -1.28 0.08
N ILE A 62 -7.94 -1.75 -0.83
CA ILE A 62 -8.84 -2.89 -0.60
C ILE A 62 -8.08 -4.20 -0.88
N ASP A 63 -8.57 -5.35 -0.41
CA ASP A 63 -7.90 -6.64 -0.48
C ASP A 63 -7.49 -7.07 -1.90
N TYR A 64 -8.38 -6.97 -2.88
CA TYR A 64 -8.08 -7.31 -4.28
C TYR A 64 -7.08 -6.34 -4.91
N GLU A 65 -7.14 -5.04 -4.55
CA GLU A 65 -6.18 -4.04 -5.00
C GLU A 65 -4.79 -4.38 -4.44
N LEU A 66 -4.71 -4.76 -3.16
CA LEU A 66 -3.46 -5.14 -2.50
C LEU A 66 -2.80 -6.34 -3.20
N CYS A 67 -3.58 -7.36 -3.54
CA CYS A 67 -3.10 -8.50 -4.31
C CYS A 67 -2.56 -8.09 -5.68
N ALA A 68 -3.22 -7.16 -6.36
CA ALA A 68 -2.78 -6.67 -7.67
C ALA A 68 -1.50 -5.82 -7.58
N PHE A 69 -1.39 -4.96 -6.56
CA PHE A 69 -0.15 -4.24 -6.28
C PHE A 69 1.01 -5.20 -6.01
N ALA A 70 0.80 -6.22 -5.18
CA ALA A 70 1.82 -7.22 -4.90
C ALA A 70 2.32 -7.90 -6.20
N LYS A 71 1.39 -8.27 -7.09
CA LYS A 71 1.72 -8.87 -8.39
C LYS A 71 2.50 -7.93 -9.31
N ILE A 72 2.07 -6.68 -9.46
CA ILE A 72 2.72 -5.69 -10.36
C ILE A 72 4.09 -5.25 -9.86
N LEU A 73 4.26 -5.16 -8.54
CA LEU A 73 5.48 -4.69 -7.90
C LEU A 73 6.48 -5.81 -7.62
N ASP A 74 6.23 -7.02 -8.13
CA ASP A 74 7.04 -8.22 -7.91
C ASP A 74 7.35 -8.46 -6.41
N THR A 75 6.28 -8.45 -5.60
CA THR A 75 6.39 -8.60 -4.15
C THR A 75 5.21 -9.40 -3.58
N THR A 76 5.16 -9.57 -2.25
CA THR A 76 4.08 -10.26 -1.56
C THR A 76 3.22 -9.29 -0.78
N THR A 77 1.97 -9.67 -0.52
CA THR A 77 1.06 -8.90 0.34
C THR A 77 1.62 -8.77 1.76
N ASP A 78 2.26 -9.83 2.29
CA ASP A 78 3.00 -9.79 3.56
C ASP A 78 4.10 -8.74 3.57
N ALA A 79 4.86 -8.60 2.47
CA ALA A 79 5.89 -7.58 2.38
C ALA A 79 5.29 -6.16 2.41
N LEU A 80 4.15 -5.96 1.75
CA LEU A 80 3.43 -4.67 1.79
C LEU A 80 2.85 -4.36 3.17
N LEU A 81 2.47 -5.40 3.94
CA LEU A 81 1.88 -5.31 5.28
C LEU A 81 2.91 -5.37 6.42
N LYS A 82 4.21 -5.44 6.11
CA LYS A 82 5.30 -5.68 7.08
C LYS A 82 5.26 -4.76 8.29
N ASP A 83 4.96 -3.47 8.11
CA ASP A 83 4.93 -2.50 9.21
C ASP A 83 3.81 -2.82 10.20
N PHE A 84 2.64 -3.20 9.70
CA PHE A 84 1.53 -3.63 10.55
C PHE A 84 1.85 -4.95 11.24
N ARG A 85 2.48 -5.89 10.53
CA ARG A 85 2.91 -7.17 11.12
C ARG A 85 3.90 -6.95 12.28
N THR A 86 4.89 -6.08 12.06
CA THR A 86 5.88 -5.70 13.08
C THR A 86 5.23 -5.04 14.29
N TYR A 87 4.15 -4.27 14.11
CA TYR A 87 3.37 -3.73 15.21
C TYR A 87 2.68 -4.86 16.00
N LEU A 88 2.05 -5.81 15.32
CA LEU A 88 1.37 -6.93 15.98
C LEU A 88 2.34 -7.81 16.78
N ASP A 89 3.55 -8.04 16.28
CA ASP A 89 4.56 -8.85 16.97
C ASP A 89 5.12 -8.18 18.25
N LYS A 90 4.83 -6.88 18.48
CA LYS A 90 5.25 -6.13 19.67
C LYS A 90 4.20 -6.12 20.80
N ILE A 91 3.00 -6.65 20.54
CA ILE A 91 1.90 -6.74 21.52
C ILE A 91 1.99 -8.09 22.23
#